data_AF-A8DWK7-F1
#
_entry.id   AF-A8DWK7-F1
#
_cell.length_a   1.000
_cell.length_b   1.000
_cell.length_c   1.000
_cell.angle_alpha   90.00
_cell.angle_beta   90.00
_cell.angle_gamma   90.00
#
_symmetry.space_group_name_H-M   'P 1'
#
loop_
_entity.id
_entity.type
_entity.pdbx_description
1 polymer ?
#
loop_
_entity_poly.entity_id
_entity_poly.type
_entity_poly.pdbx_seq_one_letter_code
_entity_poly.pdbx_strand_id
1 'polypeptide(L)'
;MDNADLEKLAISPGKLSPKFHANTTEYQVTLGSEVGQLKVDPLTSDSGASYAISGSGGGKTVSLKEGEVTTIKIEVSAEDGSTIKNYYIYANRLSASDAFLSELKLSSGHLSPEFTPANTTYTVSVSRHSSSI
;
A
#
# COMPACT_ATOMS: atom_id res chain seq x y z
N MET A 1 13.23 28.05 -5.75
CA MET A 1 13.44 27.36 -4.46
C MET A 1 13.32 25.91 -4.81
N ASP A 2 14.44 25.23 -4.98
CA ASP A 2 14.45 23.89 -5.56
C ASP A 2 14.09 22.89 -4.47
N ASN A 3 12.90 22.27 -4.58
CA ASN A 3 12.43 21.29 -3.64
C ASN A 3 12.44 19.88 -4.24
N ALA A 4 13.07 18.94 -3.54
CA ALA A 4 13.07 17.52 -3.89
C ALA A 4 11.94 16.72 -3.21
N ASP A 5 10.94 17.39 -2.66
CA ASP A 5 9.80 16.71 -2.03
C ASP A 5 8.79 16.20 -3.06
N LEU A 6 8.13 15.10 -2.70
CA LEU A 6 6.88 14.69 -3.35
C LEU A 6 5.72 15.51 -2.79
N GLU A 7 4.85 16.01 -3.67
CA GLU A 7 3.54 16.57 -3.30
C GLU A 7 2.51 15.45 -3.10
N LYS A 8 2.66 14.35 -3.84
CA LYS A 8 1.75 13.21 -3.75
C LYS A 8 2.47 11.90 -4.02
N LEU A 9 2.12 10.87 -3.25
CA LEU A 9 2.47 9.49 -3.54
C LEU A 9 1.20 8.64 -3.45
N ALA A 10 0.75 8.14 -4.59
CA ALA A 10 -0.37 7.22 -4.65
C ALA A 10 0.13 5.83 -5.05
N ILE A 11 -0.51 4.80 -4.50
CA ILE A 11 -0.31 3.42 -4.92
C ILE A 11 -1.64 2.79 -5.26
N SER A 12 -1.64 1.86 -6.20
CA SER A 12 -2.83 1.09 -6.59
C SER A 12 -2.45 -0.31 -7.05
N PRO A 13 -3.08 -1.36 -6.53
CA PRO A 13 -4.04 -1.36 -5.41
C PRO A 13 -3.33 -1.19 -4.05
N GLY A 14 -4.08 -0.94 -2.97
CA GLY A 14 -3.56 -0.84 -1.60
C GLY A 14 -3.55 0.57 -1.00
N LYS A 15 -3.04 0.68 0.23
CA LYS A 15 -2.91 1.95 0.96
C LYS A 15 -1.54 2.02 1.63
N LEU A 16 -0.87 3.16 1.47
CA LEU A 16 0.38 3.45 2.18
C LEU A 16 0.07 3.61 3.67
N SER A 17 0.89 2.97 4.50
CA SER A 17 0.92 3.13 5.94
C SER A 17 2.35 3.50 6.36
N PRO A 18 2.57 4.67 6.98
CA PRO A 18 1.60 5.72 7.31
C PRO A 18 1.04 6.45 6.08
N LYS A 19 0.04 7.32 6.26
CA LYS A 19 -0.46 8.19 5.19
C LYS A 19 0.68 9.03 4.64
N PHE A 20 0.68 9.25 3.32
CA PHE A 20 1.73 10.00 2.64
C PHE A 20 1.99 11.38 3.29
N HIS A 21 3.27 11.66 3.56
CA HIS A 21 3.79 12.93 4.03
C HIS A 21 5.15 13.23 3.36
N ALA A 22 5.35 14.44 2.85
CA ALA A 22 6.59 14.83 2.18
C ALA A 22 7.88 14.58 3.01
N ASN A 23 7.78 14.69 4.35
CA ASN A 23 8.87 14.45 5.28
C ASN A 23 9.10 12.97 5.63
N THR A 24 8.16 12.09 5.28
CA THR A 24 8.26 10.65 5.54
C THR A 24 8.88 9.97 4.33
N THR A 25 10.05 9.37 4.54
CA THR A 25 10.83 8.69 3.50
C THR A 25 10.57 7.19 3.44
N GLU A 26 9.84 6.62 4.38
CA GLU A 26 9.58 5.18 4.46
C GLU A 26 8.08 4.89 4.59
N TYR A 27 7.59 4.00 3.74
CA TYR A 27 6.20 3.58 3.70
C TYR A 27 6.08 2.08 3.62
N GLN A 28 5.03 1.54 4.19
CA GLN A 28 4.69 0.13 4.10
C GLN A 28 3.34 -0.03 3.42
N VAL A 29 3.20 -1.05 2.60
CA VAL A 29 1.92 -1.48 2.06
C VAL A 29 1.82 -2.99 2.17
N THR A 30 0.69 -3.47 2.67
CA THR A 30 0.36 -4.89 2.70
C THR A 30 -0.74 -5.16 1.68
N LEU A 31 -0.50 -6.13 0.82
CA LEU A 31 -1.37 -6.49 -0.30
C LEU A 31 -1.77 -7.95 -0.20
N GLY A 32 -3.01 -8.24 -0.59
CA GLY A 32 -3.52 -9.61 -0.68
C GLY A 32 -2.73 -10.43 -1.69
N SER A 33 -2.78 -11.76 -1.56
CA SER A 33 -2.07 -12.69 -2.43
C SER A 33 -2.49 -12.57 -3.90
N GLU A 34 -3.71 -12.11 -4.17
CA GLU A 34 -4.23 -11.85 -5.52
C GLU A 34 -3.55 -10.69 -6.26
N VAL A 35 -2.84 -9.80 -5.53
CA VAL A 35 -2.20 -8.61 -6.11
C VAL A 35 -0.80 -8.94 -6.60
N GLY A 36 -0.69 -9.34 -7.87
CA GLY A 36 0.60 -9.61 -8.52
C GLY A 36 1.41 -8.37 -8.90
N GLN A 37 0.78 -7.19 -8.96
CA GLN A 37 1.40 -5.95 -9.44
C GLN A 37 0.95 -4.76 -8.61
N LEU A 38 1.88 -3.85 -8.34
CA LEU A 38 1.62 -2.58 -7.67
C LEU A 38 1.98 -1.42 -8.58
N LYS A 39 1.02 -0.54 -8.82
CA LYS A 39 1.25 0.73 -9.50
C LYS A 39 1.60 1.81 -8.48
N VAL A 40 2.63 2.58 -8.78
CA VAL A 40 3.13 3.71 -7.99
C VAL A 40 3.08 4.95 -8.87
N ASP A 41 2.33 5.94 -8.40
CA ASP A 41 2.14 7.23 -9.07
C ASP A 41 2.62 8.35 -8.14
N PRO A 42 3.93 8.69 -8.17
CA PRO A 42 4.48 9.85 -7.46
C PRO A 42 4.23 11.14 -8.26
N LEU A 43 4.13 12.25 -7.53
CA LEU A 43 4.06 13.62 -8.04
C LEU A 43 5.05 14.48 -7.26
N THR A 44 5.96 15.13 -7.96
CA THR A 44 6.91 16.08 -7.37
C THR A 44 6.20 17.37 -6.99
N SER A 45 6.61 17.98 -5.88
CA SER A 45 6.07 19.28 -5.45
C SER A 45 6.57 20.44 -6.30
N ASP A 46 7.70 20.24 -6.97
CA ASP A 46 8.29 21.20 -7.89
C ASP A 46 8.14 20.69 -9.33
N SER A 47 7.78 21.58 -10.25
CA SER A 47 7.60 21.23 -11.67
C SER A 47 8.91 20.98 -12.41
N GLY A 48 10.02 21.51 -11.92
CA GLY A 48 11.37 21.27 -12.44
C GLY A 48 12.05 20.05 -11.81
N ALA A 49 11.51 19.53 -10.70
CA ALA A 49 12.02 18.31 -10.08
C ALA A 49 11.69 17.07 -10.92
N SER A 50 12.64 16.14 -10.94
CA SER A 50 12.52 14.84 -11.61
C SER A 50 12.49 13.71 -10.60
N TYR A 51 11.90 12.57 -10.96
CA TYR A 51 11.92 11.38 -10.12
C TYR A 51 12.29 10.13 -10.92
N ALA A 52 12.99 9.20 -10.27
CA ALA A 52 13.35 7.90 -10.79
C ALA A 52 12.87 6.81 -9.84
N ILE A 53 12.12 5.83 -10.36
CA ILE A 53 11.63 4.69 -9.58
C ILE A 53 12.53 3.49 -9.86
N SER A 54 13.15 2.93 -8.83
CA SER A 54 14.02 1.76 -8.90
C SER A 54 13.51 0.68 -7.93
N GLY A 55 12.96 -0.40 -8.46
CA GLY A 55 12.47 -1.57 -7.71
C GLY A 55 11.85 -2.58 -8.67
N SER A 56 12.09 -3.89 -8.45
CA SER A 56 11.69 -5.10 -9.21
C SER A 56 10.82 -4.93 -10.47
N GLY A 57 11.27 -4.12 -11.44
CA GLY A 57 10.49 -3.68 -12.60
C GLY A 57 10.87 -2.30 -13.16
N GLY A 58 11.53 -1.43 -12.37
CA GLY A 58 12.15 -0.18 -12.83
C GLY A 58 11.19 0.90 -13.35
N GLY A 59 9.88 0.74 -13.15
CA GLY A 59 8.85 1.64 -13.68
C GLY A 59 7.74 1.94 -12.68
N LYS A 60 6.71 2.65 -13.16
CA LYS A 60 5.49 2.95 -12.38
C LYS A 60 4.74 1.69 -11.94
N THR A 61 4.97 0.55 -12.59
CA THR A 61 4.37 -0.72 -12.20
C THR A 61 5.48 -1.65 -11.72
N VAL A 62 5.36 -2.13 -10.49
CA VAL A 62 6.30 -3.05 -9.86
C VAL A 62 5.62 -4.41 -9.71
N SER A 63 6.30 -5.45 -10.19
CA SER A 63 5.84 -6.82 -10.02
C SER A 63 6.18 -7.30 -8.61
N LEU A 64 5.17 -7.81 -7.91
CA LEU A 64 5.32 -8.29 -6.54
C LEU A 64 5.45 -9.80 -6.50
N LYS A 65 6.41 -10.29 -5.75
CA LYS A 65 6.57 -11.72 -5.47
C LYS A 65 5.71 -12.12 -4.30
N GLU A 66 5.01 -13.23 -4.42
CA GLU A 66 4.14 -13.75 -3.38
C GLU A 66 4.97 -14.16 -2.14
N GLY A 67 4.52 -13.78 -0.95
CA GLY A 67 5.20 -14.09 0.32
C GLY A 67 6.46 -13.28 0.57
N GLU A 68 6.78 -12.29 -0.27
CA GLU A 68 8.01 -11.49 -0.17
C GLU A 68 7.71 -9.99 -0.05
N VAL A 69 8.59 -9.30 0.66
CA VAL A 69 8.61 -7.83 0.71
C VAL A 69 9.40 -7.31 -0.48
N THR A 70 8.73 -6.59 -1.36
CA THR A 70 9.35 -5.89 -2.49
C THR A 70 9.67 -4.45 -2.10
N THR A 71 10.95 -4.09 -2.13
CA THR A 71 11.40 -2.72 -1.87
C THR A 71 11.37 -1.90 -3.15
N ILE A 72 10.68 -0.76 -3.10
CA ILE A 72 10.55 0.20 -4.20
C ILE A 72 11.21 1.49 -3.74
N LYS A 73 12.30 1.88 -4.41
CA LYS A 73 12.98 3.15 -4.18
C LYS A 73 12.48 4.19 -5.17
N ILE A 74 12.19 5.40 -4.71
CA ILE A 74 11.84 6.56 -5.51
C ILE A 74 12.84 7.65 -5.17
N GLU A 75 13.73 7.94 -6.10
CA GLU A 75 14.71 9.00 -5.98
C GLU A 75 14.14 10.25 -6.64
N VAL A 76 14.00 11.33 -5.89
CA VAL A 76 13.53 12.62 -6.36
C VAL A 76 14.71 13.58 -6.36
N SER A 77 14.98 14.18 -7.50
CA SER A 77 16.05 15.15 -7.69
C SER A 77 15.41 16.50 -8.01
N ALA A 78 15.76 17.53 -7.24
CA ALA A 78 15.33 18.90 -7.53
C ALA A 78 15.93 19.41 -8.85
N GLU A 79 15.39 20.51 -9.40
CA GLU A 79 15.81 21.09 -10.68
C GLU A 79 17.33 21.38 -10.75
N ASP A 80 17.89 21.88 -9.66
CA ASP A 80 19.33 22.19 -9.55
C ASP A 80 20.24 20.93 -9.51
N GLY A 81 19.66 19.73 -9.37
CA GLY A 81 20.40 18.46 -9.27
C GLY A 81 21.17 18.26 -7.96
N SER A 82 21.34 19.30 -7.15
CA SER A 82 22.06 19.26 -5.87
C SER A 82 21.25 18.62 -4.74
N THR A 83 19.93 18.76 -4.75
CA THR A 83 19.05 18.21 -3.70
C THR A 83 18.42 16.93 -4.18
N ILE A 84 18.77 15.81 -3.54
CA ILE A 84 18.22 14.49 -3.84
C ILE A 84 17.55 13.94 -2.58
N LYS A 85 16.30 13.51 -2.72
CA LYS A 85 15.52 12.88 -1.65
C LYS A 85 15.05 11.50 -2.07
N ASN A 86 15.24 10.52 -1.19
CA ASN A 86 14.91 9.12 -1.47
C ASN A 86 13.71 8.69 -0.63
N TYR A 87 12.69 8.15 -1.27
CA TYR A 87 11.53 7.53 -0.65
C TYR A 87 11.56 6.03 -0.89
N TYR A 88 11.18 5.25 0.12
CA TYR A 88 11.17 3.80 0.12
C TYR A 88 9.74 3.32 0.41
N ILE A 89 9.26 2.39 -0.41
CA ILE A 89 8.00 1.69 -0.20
C ILE A 89 8.32 0.20 -0.05
N TYR A 90 7.97 -0.36 1.09
CA TYR A 90 8.05 -1.78 1.39
C TYR A 90 6.69 -2.41 1.08
N ALA A 91 6.58 -3.04 -0.09
CA ALA A 91 5.37 -3.70 -0.53
C ALA A 91 5.41 -5.18 -0.14
N ASN A 92 4.66 -5.54 0.90
CA ASN A 92 4.50 -6.91 1.37
C ASN A 92 3.30 -7.57 0.67
N ARG A 93 3.55 -8.52 -0.24
CA ARG A 93 2.49 -9.33 -0.84
C ARG A 93 2.34 -10.61 -0.02
N LEU A 94 1.20 -10.78 0.62
CA LEU A 94 0.90 -11.98 1.41
C LEU A 94 0.89 -13.22 0.52
N SER A 95 1.31 -14.37 1.05
CA SER A 95 1.15 -15.64 0.33
C SER A 95 -0.23 -16.24 0.55
N ALA A 96 -0.76 -16.94 -0.46
CA ALA A 96 -2.03 -17.65 -0.29
C ALA A 96 -1.90 -18.82 0.70
N SER A 97 -0.67 -19.31 0.90
CA SER A 97 -0.36 -20.32 1.92
C SER A 97 -0.34 -19.75 3.34
N ASP A 98 0.02 -18.46 3.51
CA ASP A 98 -0.12 -17.72 4.78
C ASP A 98 -1.58 -17.31 5.05
N ALA A 99 -2.50 -17.52 4.10
CA ALA A 99 -3.94 -17.33 4.29
C ALA A 99 -4.60 -18.46 5.10
N PHE A 100 -3.84 -19.23 5.88
CA PHE A 100 -4.35 -19.78 7.13
C PHE A 100 -4.66 -18.60 8.07
N LEU A 101 -5.79 -17.93 7.79
CA LEU A 101 -6.42 -16.91 8.63
C LEU A 101 -6.54 -17.45 10.06
N SER A 102 -5.59 -17.12 10.94
CA SER A 102 -5.86 -17.26 12.38
C SER A 102 -6.93 -16.26 12.82
N GLU A 103 -7.01 -15.07 12.18
CA GLU A 103 -8.07 -14.08 12.42
C GLU A 103 -8.31 -13.18 11.18
N LEU A 104 -9.58 -13.04 10.74
CA LEU A 104 -10.03 -11.94 9.88
C LEU A 104 -10.62 -10.84 10.78
N LYS A 105 -9.79 -9.97 11.33
CA LYS A 105 -10.26 -8.89 12.20
C LYS A 105 -10.81 -7.72 11.36
N LEU A 106 -12.11 -7.76 11.07
CA LEU A 106 -12.86 -6.62 10.54
C LEU A 106 -12.75 -5.45 11.54
N SER A 107 -12.47 -4.24 11.06
CA SER A 107 -12.33 -3.04 11.92
C SER A 107 -13.63 -2.66 12.65
N SER A 108 -14.79 -3.17 12.20
CA SER A 108 -16.05 -3.16 12.95
C SER A 108 -17.05 -4.13 12.32
N GLY A 109 -17.45 -5.18 13.06
CA GLY A 109 -18.44 -6.17 12.64
C GLY A 109 -17.98 -7.61 12.91
N HIS A 110 -18.85 -8.42 13.53
CA HIS A 110 -18.60 -9.84 13.80
C HIS A 110 -19.29 -10.67 12.71
N LEU A 111 -18.54 -11.51 11.99
CA LEU A 111 -19.13 -12.48 11.06
C LEU A 111 -19.63 -13.67 11.87
N SER A 112 -20.85 -14.12 11.60
CA SER A 112 -21.40 -15.35 12.16
C SER A 112 -22.13 -16.11 11.05
N PRO A 113 -21.89 -17.42 10.87
CA PRO A 113 -21.04 -18.31 11.67
C PRO A 113 -19.53 -18.12 11.43
N GLU A 114 -18.70 -18.72 12.29
CA GLU A 114 -17.22 -18.69 12.19
C GLU A 114 -16.74 -19.14 10.81
N PHE A 115 -15.70 -18.46 10.31
CA PHE A 115 -15.16 -18.72 8.99
C PHE A 115 -14.53 -20.12 8.90
N THR A 116 -15.20 -21.03 8.20
CA THR A 116 -14.60 -22.32 7.80
C THR A 116 -14.34 -22.33 6.29
N PRO A 117 -13.15 -22.79 5.82
CA PRO A 117 -12.76 -22.76 4.41
C PRO A 117 -13.62 -23.65 3.48
N ALA A 118 -14.53 -24.43 4.05
CA ALA A 118 -15.49 -25.28 3.32
C ALA A 118 -16.87 -24.61 3.10
N ASN A 119 -17.12 -23.45 3.71
CA ASN A 119 -18.43 -22.78 3.63
C ASN A 119 -18.40 -21.59 2.68
N THR A 120 -19.17 -21.66 1.60
CA THR A 120 -19.37 -20.58 0.61
C THR A 120 -20.58 -19.69 0.94
N THR A 121 -21.25 -19.90 2.07
CA THR A 121 -22.42 -19.12 2.50
C THR A 121 -22.22 -18.60 3.91
N TYR A 122 -22.24 -17.27 4.07
CA TYR A 122 -22.16 -16.58 5.36
C TYR A 122 -23.34 -15.61 5.48
N THR A 123 -24.12 -15.74 6.54
CA THR A 123 -25.28 -14.89 6.83
C THR A 123 -24.96 -13.90 7.96
N VAL A 124 -24.62 -12.66 7.61
CA VAL A 124 -24.47 -11.59 8.59
C VAL A 124 -25.79 -11.34 9.32
N SER A 125 -25.80 -11.62 10.63
CA SER A 125 -26.87 -11.22 11.53
C SER A 125 -26.50 -9.85 12.13
N VAL A 126 -27.00 -8.78 11.53
CA VAL A 126 -26.92 -7.43 12.13
C VAL A 126 -28.01 -7.29 13.18
N SER A 127 -27.64 -7.34 14.46
CA SER A 127 -28.53 -6.93 15.56
C SER A 127 -28.81 -5.44 15.43
N ARG A 128 -30.02 -5.08 14.99
CA ARG A 128 -30.49 -3.70 14.98
C ARG A 128 -30.53 -3.18 16.42
N HIS A 129 -29.70 -2.21 16.75
CA HIS A 129 -29.95 -1.37 17.92
C HIS A 129 -31.00 -0.33 17.49
N SER A 130 -32.29 -0.62 17.68
CA SER A 130 -33.30 0.43 17.74
C SER A 130 -33.28 1.01 19.15
N SER A 131 -32.48 2.06 19.34
CA SER A 131 -32.62 2.92 20.51
C SER A 131 -33.74 3.91 20.21
N SER A 132 -34.94 3.59 20.69
CA SER A 132 -36.04 4.54 20.79
C SER A 132 -35.74 5.52 21.93
N ILE A 133 -35.83 6.82 21.66
CA ILE A 133 -36.40 7.84 22.55
C ILE A 133 -37.23 8.77 21.67
#